data_AF-A0A2N0ZE90-F1
#
_entry.id   AF-A0A2N0ZE90-F1
#
_cell.length_a   1.000
_cell.length_b   1.000
_cell.length_c   1.000
_cell.angle_alpha   90.00
_cell.angle_beta   90.00
_cell.angle_gamma   90.00
#
_symmetry.space_group_name_H-M   'P 1'
#
loop_
_entity.id
_entity.type
_entity.pdbx_description
1 polymer ?
#
loop_
_entity_poly.entity_id
_entity_poly.type
_entity_poly.pdbx_seq_one_letter_code
_entity_poly.pdbx_strand_id
1 'polypeptide(L)'
;MNTGAVAKLLGVSQSTVQRWVKQLQLEMERNELGHYTFSKEDIHLLKQVHEQLNNGVLLQDVHVEGRKKRTGIAAPQNDTASFNKILARMDDIESRLNAKADDVASYQLLHHRSEIEELQAEVLRLNERIQQLEKKHAHATAPLPSDNLLIFDQEKPRKRVRKKNILTMLFGF
;
A
#
# COMPACT_ATOMS: atom_id res chain seq x y z
N MET A 1 2.95 -27.58 -54.61
CA MET A 1 3.89 -28.66 -54.17
C MET A 1 3.26 -29.41 -52.99
N ASN A 2 3.47 -30.71 -52.82
CA ASN A 2 2.91 -31.45 -51.67
C ASN A 2 3.81 -31.32 -50.43
N THR A 3 3.28 -31.60 -49.23
CA THR A 3 4.03 -31.53 -47.97
C THR A 3 5.31 -32.34 -47.98
N GLY A 4 5.30 -33.52 -48.62
CA GLY A 4 6.46 -34.41 -48.71
C GLY A 4 7.62 -33.81 -49.51
N ALA A 5 7.32 -33.18 -50.63
CA ALA A 5 8.32 -32.55 -51.48
C ALA A 5 8.89 -31.27 -50.84
N VAL A 6 8.05 -30.49 -50.13
CA VAL A 6 8.52 -29.32 -49.35
C VAL A 6 9.41 -29.74 -48.20
N ALA A 7 9.05 -30.81 -47.47
CA ALA A 7 9.85 -31.35 -46.38
C ALA A 7 11.24 -31.79 -46.84
N LYS A 8 11.33 -32.49 -47.99
CA LYS A 8 12.60 -32.86 -48.61
C LYS A 8 13.44 -31.65 -49.03
N LEU A 9 12.80 -30.61 -49.56
CA LEU A 9 13.48 -29.37 -50.00
C LEU A 9 14.11 -28.62 -48.81
N LEU A 10 13.38 -28.55 -47.69
CA LEU A 10 13.81 -27.88 -46.47
C LEU A 10 14.67 -28.77 -45.54
N GLY A 11 14.91 -30.04 -45.89
CA GLY A 11 15.68 -30.97 -45.07
C GLY A 11 15.03 -31.34 -43.73
N VAL A 12 13.71 -31.17 -43.60
CA VAL A 12 12.95 -31.43 -42.37
C VAL A 12 11.92 -32.54 -42.57
N SER A 13 11.35 -33.06 -41.48
CA SER A 13 10.29 -34.07 -41.55
C SER A 13 8.95 -33.46 -41.98
N GLN A 14 8.07 -34.26 -42.58
CA GLN A 14 6.72 -33.82 -42.97
C GLN A 14 5.89 -33.36 -41.76
N SER A 15 6.06 -33.98 -40.59
CA SER A 15 5.37 -33.59 -39.36
C SER A 15 5.90 -32.27 -38.81
N THR A 16 7.17 -31.94 -39.01
CA THR A 16 7.75 -30.63 -38.67
C THR A 16 7.10 -29.51 -39.48
N VAL A 17 6.96 -29.71 -40.80
CA VAL A 17 6.28 -28.73 -41.68
C VAL A 17 4.83 -28.56 -41.25
N GLN A 18 4.09 -29.65 -41.01
CA GLN A 18 2.71 -29.58 -40.51
C GLN A 18 2.61 -28.90 -39.15
N ARG A 19 3.58 -29.11 -38.26
CA ARG A 19 3.64 -28.46 -36.94
C ARG A 19 3.83 -26.95 -37.09
N TRP A 20 4.72 -26.49 -37.96
CA TRP A 20 4.91 -25.07 -38.22
C TRP A 20 3.63 -24.42 -38.77
N VAL A 21 2.97 -25.08 -39.70
CA VAL A 21 1.70 -24.62 -40.28
C VAL A 21 0.63 -24.44 -39.20
N LYS A 22 0.49 -25.42 -38.30
CA LYS A 22 -0.48 -25.35 -37.19
C LYS A 22 -0.11 -24.29 -36.15
N GLN A 23 1.16 -24.24 -35.74
CA GLN A 23 1.61 -23.37 -34.64
C GLN A 23 1.67 -21.90 -35.06
N LEU A 24 2.11 -21.63 -36.29
CA LEU A 24 2.18 -20.29 -36.87
C LEU A 24 0.86 -19.86 -37.52
N GLN A 25 -0.16 -20.73 -37.48
CA GLN A 25 -1.48 -20.52 -38.09
C GLN A 25 -1.39 -20.04 -39.54
N LEU A 26 -0.54 -20.71 -40.34
CA LEU A 26 -0.37 -20.38 -41.76
C LEU A 26 -1.58 -20.92 -42.54
N GLU A 27 -2.34 -20.01 -43.14
CA GLU A 27 -3.45 -20.32 -44.05
C GLU A 27 -2.88 -20.85 -45.36
N MET A 28 -2.66 -22.15 -45.45
CA MET A 28 -2.22 -22.82 -46.69
C MET A 28 -3.37 -23.54 -47.35
N GLU A 29 -3.36 -23.58 -48.67
CA GLU A 29 -4.38 -24.23 -49.45
C GLU A 29 -4.41 -25.74 -49.16
N ARG A 30 -5.63 -26.30 -49.17
CA ARG A 30 -5.85 -27.74 -49.09
C ARG A 30 -6.46 -28.19 -50.40
N ASN A 31 -5.93 -29.27 -50.96
CA ASN A 31 -6.55 -29.94 -52.09
C ASN A 31 -7.89 -30.58 -51.69
N GLU A 32 -8.65 -31.03 -52.69
CA GLU A 32 -9.94 -31.74 -52.52
C GLU A 32 -9.86 -32.97 -51.60
N LEU A 33 -8.66 -33.56 -51.47
CA LEU A 33 -8.35 -34.69 -50.58
C LEU A 33 -7.91 -34.26 -49.15
N GLY A 34 -7.93 -32.97 -48.83
CA GLY A 34 -7.60 -32.44 -47.50
C GLY A 34 -6.10 -32.35 -47.18
N HIS A 35 -5.21 -32.68 -48.12
CA HIS A 35 -3.76 -32.50 -47.97
C HIS A 35 -3.32 -31.08 -48.28
N TYR A 36 -2.31 -30.58 -47.56
CA TYR A 36 -1.73 -29.26 -47.78
C TYR A 36 -1.03 -29.16 -49.14
N THR A 37 -1.37 -28.11 -49.88
CA THR A 37 -0.66 -27.64 -51.06
C THR A 37 0.06 -26.34 -50.77
N PHE A 38 1.33 -26.31 -51.17
CA PHE A 38 2.22 -25.18 -50.95
C PHE A 38 2.52 -24.52 -52.28
N SER A 39 2.28 -23.22 -52.39
CA SER A 39 2.77 -22.40 -53.48
C SER A 39 4.26 -22.06 -53.31
N LYS A 40 4.87 -21.45 -54.32
CA LYS A 40 6.27 -21.01 -54.27
C LYS A 40 6.48 -19.96 -53.17
N GLU A 41 5.48 -19.12 -52.94
CA GLU A 41 5.46 -18.09 -51.89
C GLU A 41 5.46 -18.73 -50.49
N ASP A 42 4.63 -19.77 -50.28
CA ASP A 42 4.56 -20.50 -49.01
C ASP A 42 5.88 -21.19 -48.66
N ILE A 43 6.57 -21.73 -49.69
CA ILE A 43 7.89 -22.34 -49.52
C ILE A 43 8.91 -21.30 -49.06
N HIS A 44 8.84 -20.06 -49.57
CA HIS A 44 9.71 -18.98 -49.15
C HIS A 44 9.45 -18.60 -47.67
N LEU A 45 8.18 -18.51 -47.26
CA LEU A 45 7.82 -18.26 -45.86
C LEU A 45 8.34 -19.36 -44.93
N LEU A 46 8.17 -20.63 -45.31
CA LEU A 46 8.67 -21.76 -44.53
C LEU A 46 10.20 -21.80 -44.47
N LYS A 47 10.89 -21.34 -45.52
CA LYS A 47 12.35 -21.20 -45.52
C LYS A 47 12.81 -20.11 -44.54
N GLN A 48 12.11 -18.97 -44.50
CA GLN A 48 12.38 -17.90 -43.54
C GLN A 48 12.16 -18.37 -42.10
N VAL A 49 11.07 -19.12 -41.85
CA VAL A 49 10.81 -19.75 -40.55
C VAL A 49 11.94 -20.72 -40.17
N HIS A 50 12.39 -21.55 -41.11
CA HIS A 50 13.48 -22.50 -40.87
C HIS A 50 14.79 -21.78 -40.51
N GLU A 51 15.12 -20.69 -41.19
CA GLU A 51 16.31 -19.88 -40.89
C GLU A 51 16.23 -19.19 -39.52
N GLN A 52 15.07 -18.62 -39.16
CA GLN A 52 14.84 -18.03 -37.84
C GLN A 52 14.98 -19.06 -36.71
N LEU A 53 14.49 -20.28 -36.93
CA LEU A 53 14.66 -21.39 -35.97
C LEU A 53 16.12 -21.84 -35.82
N ASN A 54 16.87 -21.90 -36.93
CA ASN A 54 18.30 -22.21 -36.88
C ASN A 54 19.10 -21.11 -36.17
N ASN A 55 18.63 -19.85 -36.23
CA ASN A 55 19.22 -18.70 -35.53
C ASN A 55 18.85 -18.63 -34.04
N GLY A 56 18.17 -19.66 -33.49
CA GLY A 56 17.87 -19.76 -32.06
C GLY A 56 16.60 -19.03 -31.61
N VAL A 57 15.78 -18.54 -32.53
CA VAL A 57 14.48 -17.95 -32.19
C VAL A 57 13.49 -19.05 -31.81
N LEU A 58 12.82 -18.90 -30.66
CA LEU A 58 11.78 -19.82 -30.25
C LEU A 58 10.60 -19.76 -31.21
N LEU A 59 10.03 -20.92 -31.55
CA LEU A 59 8.92 -21.08 -32.52
C LEU A 59 7.67 -20.24 -32.20
N GLN A 60 7.55 -19.72 -30.97
CA GLN A 60 6.46 -18.85 -30.52
C GLN A 60 6.69 -17.36 -30.89
N ASP A 61 7.94 -16.95 -31.10
CA ASP A 61 8.32 -15.55 -31.40
C ASP A 61 8.60 -15.31 -32.89
N VAL A 62 8.56 -16.38 -33.70
CA VAL A 62 8.72 -16.33 -35.15
C VAL A 62 7.55 -15.56 -35.78
N HIS A 63 7.74 -14.25 -35.98
CA HIS A 63 6.84 -13.41 -36.75
C HIS A 63 7.14 -13.54 -38.24
N VAL A 64 6.19 -14.14 -38.96
CA VAL A 64 6.25 -14.27 -40.42
C VAL A 64 5.63 -13.02 -41.06
N GLU A 65 6.49 -12.21 -41.67
CA GLU A 65 6.17 -11.06 -42.53
C GLU A 65 5.50 -11.55 -43.83
N GLY A 66 4.23 -11.91 -43.75
CA GLY A 66 3.46 -12.40 -44.90
C GLY A 66 1.96 -12.56 -44.66
N ARG A 67 1.47 -12.18 -43.46
CA ARG A 67 0.05 -12.12 -43.21
C ARG A 67 -0.54 -11.10 -44.19
N LYS A 68 -1.34 -11.56 -45.16
CA LYS A 68 -2.39 -10.73 -45.73
C LYS A 68 -3.27 -10.34 -44.55
N LYS A 69 -2.95 -9.19 -43.95
CA LYS A 69 -3.71 -8.58 -42.87
C LYS A 69 -5.12 -8.47 -43.41
N ARG A 70 -6.00 -9.38 -42.98
CA ARG A 70 -7.42 -9.26 -43.27
C ARG A 70 -7.79 -7.91 -42.67
N THR A 71 -7.96 -6.90 -43.51
CA THR A 71 -8.66 -5.67 -43.14
C THR A 71 -10.11 -6.06 -42.99
N GLY A 72 -10.41 -6.82 -41.93
CA GLY A 72 -11.70 -6.69 -41.31
C GLY A 72 -11.76 -5.24 -40.86
N ILE A 73 -12.71 -4.49 -41.40
CA ILE A 73 -13.15 -3.25 -40.78
C ILE A 73 -13.78 -3.70 -39.46
N ALA A 74 -12.95 -4.00 -38.46
CA ALA A 74 -13.38 -3.94 -37.09
C ALA A 74 -13.64 -2.45 -36.87
N ALA A 75 -14.92 -2.07 -36.84
CA ALA A 75 -15.30 -0.75 -36.38
C ALA A 75 -14.54 -0.51 -35.08
N PRO A 76 -13.79 0.60 -34.93
CA PRO A 76 -13.13 0.90 -33.67
C PRO A 76 -14.23 0.96 -32.63
N GLN A 77 -14.33 -0.07 -31.79
CA GLN A 77 -15.26 -0.02 -30.67
C GLN A 77 -14.82 1.16 -29.81
N ASN A 78 -15.77 2.02 -29.46
CA ASN A 78 -15.56 3.26 -28.72
C ASN A 78 -15.08 2.97 -27.28
N ASP A 79 -13.88 2.40 -27.12
CA ASP A 79 -13.21 2.19 -25.84
C ASP A 79 -12.99 3.52 -25.10
N THR A 80 -12.94 4.63 -25.85
CA THR A 80 -12.90 6.00 -25.33
C THR A 80 -14.11 6.34 -24.45
N ALA A 81 -15.31 5.86 -24.78
CA ALA A 81 -16.52 6.15 -23.99
C ALA A 81 -16.50 5.40 -22.64
N SER A 82 -16.06 4.14 -22.66
CA SER A 82 -15.86 3.34 -21.44
C SER A 82 -14.74 3.91 -20.58
N PHE A 83 -13.63 4.32 -21.20
CA PHE A 83 -12.50 4.95 -20.52
C PHE A 83 -12.89 6.29 -19.86
N ASN A 84 -13.60 7.16 -20.58
CA ASN A 84 -14.11 8.42 -20.03
C ASN A 84 -15.08 8.20 -18.86
N LYS A 85 -15.90 7.14 -18.91
CA LYS A 85 -16.78 6.77 -17.79
C LYS A 85 -16.01 6.30 -16.56
N ILE A 86 -14.89 5.62 -16.76
CA ILE A 86 -13.99 5.20 -15.68
C ILE A 86 -13.29 6.41 -15.08
N LEU A 87 -12.76 7.32 -15.92
CA LEU A 87 -12.15 8.57 -15.45
C LEU A 87 -13.13 9.42 -14.64
N ALA A 88 -14.34 9.63 -15.14
CA ALA A 88 -15.37 10.39 -14.40
C ALA A 88 -15.73 9.74 -13.06
N ARG A 89 -15.69 8.39 -12.97
CA ARG A 89 -15.88 7.69 -11.69
C ARG A 89 -14.68 7.81 -10.77
N MET A 90 -13.46 7.83 -11.30
CA MET A 90 -12.24 8.07 -10.54
C MET A 90 -12.30 9.45 -9.89
N ASP A 91 -12.64 10.49 -10.65
CA ASP A 91 -12.77 11.86 -10.17
C ASP A 91 -13.84 12.00 -9.08
N ASP A 92 -15.01 11.35 -9.25
CA ASP A 92 -16.06 11.31 -8.22
C ASP A 92 -15.56 10.65 -6.93
N ILE A 93 -14.85 9.52 -7.03
CA ILE A 93 -14.30 8.82 -5.88
C ILE A 93 -13.24 9.66 -5.17
N GLU A 94 -12.34 10.31 -5.91
CA GLU A 94 -11.32 11.21 -5.35
C GLU A 94 -11.96 12.38 -4.60
N SER A 95 -12.99 13.01 -5.17
CA SER A 95 -13.70 14.12 -4.53
C SER A 95 -14.37 13.68 -3.22
N ARG A 96 -15.00 12.50 -3.20
CA ARG A 96 -15.66 11.93 -2.02
C ARG A 96 -14.66 11.50 -0.95
N LEU A 97 -13.51 10.98 -1.37
CA LEU A 97 -12.43 10.59 -0.48
C LEU A 97 -11.84 11.83 0.20
N ASN A 98 -11.57 12.89 -0.56
CA ASN A 98 -11.07 14.16 -0.02
C ASN A 98 -12.08 14.76 0.97
N ALA A 99 -13.36 14.84 0.59
CA ALA A 99 -14.40 15.33 1.50
C ALA A 99 -14.48 14.50 2.80
N LYS A 100 -14.34 13.17 2.71
CA LYS A 100 -14.35 12.31 3.90
C LYS A 100 -13.11 12.52 4.78
N ALA A 101 -11.95 12.74 4.18
CA ALA A 101 -10.74 13.07 4.91
C ALA A 101 -10.89 14.41 5.65
N ASP A 102 -11.46 15.42 5.00
CA ASP A 102 -11.75 16.73 5.59
C ASP A 102 -12.75 16.63 6.76
N ASP A 103 -13.81 15.82 6.62
CA ASP A 103 -14.79 15.58 7.68
C ASP A 103 -14.15 14.95 8.92
N VAL A 104 -13.30 13.94 8.72
CA VAL A 104 -12.62 13.23 9.81
C VAL A 104 -11.62 14.16 10.50
N ALA A 105 -10.83 14.91 9.72
CA ALA A 105 -9.89 15.88 10.27
C ALA A 105 -10.62 16.98 11.06
N SER A 106 -11.74 17.48 10.54
CA SER A 106 -12.57 18.48 11.23
C SER A 106 -13.14 17.94 12.54
N TYR A 107 -13.66 16.71 12.53
CA TYR A 107 -14.12 16.04 13.75
C TYR A 107 -13.00 15.88 14.78
N GLN A 108 -11.82 15.40 14.35
CA GLN A 108 -10.67 15.25 15.23
C GLN A 108 -10.23 16.60 15.80
N LEU A 109 -10.11 17.66 15.00
CA LEU A 109 -9.74 18.98 15.50
C LEU A 109 -10.73 19.52 16.54
N LEU A 110 -12.03 19.36 16.31
CA LEU A 110 -13.05 19.75 17.28
C LEU A 110 -12.96 18.94 18.57
N HIS A 111 -12.74 17.63 18.45
CA HIS A 111 -12.60 16.75 19.61
C HIS A 111 -11.36 17.11 20.44
N HIS A 112 -10.20 17.24 19.80
CA HIS A 112 -8.97 17.63 20.47
C HIS A 112 -9.09 19.02 21.12
N ARG A 113 -9.81 19.96 20.50
CA ARG A 113 -10.09 21.26 21.10
C ARG A 113 -10.93 21.09 22.38
N SER A 114 -11.97 20.27 22.35
CA SER A 114 -12.80 19.99 23.54
C SER A 114 -12.01 19.33 24.66
N GLU A 115 -11.12 18.38 24.33
CA GLU A 115 -10.23 17.74 25.32
C GLU A 115 -9.26 18.75 25.94
N ILE A 116 -8.70 19.66 25.15
CA ILE A 116 -7.83 20.73 25.65
C ILE A 116 -8.60 21.67 26.59
N GLU A 117 -9.83 22.04 26.24
CA GLU A 117 -10.68 22.90 27.09
C GLU A 117 -11.01 22.21 28.43
N GLU A 118 -11.29 20.90 28.41
CA GLU A 118 -11.52 20.10 29.62
C GLU A 118 -10.26 20.02 30.50
N LEU A 119 -9.11 19.70 29.91
CA LEU A 119 -7.83 19.67 30.63
C LEU A 119 -7.46 21.03 31.23
N GLN A 120 -7.73 22.12 30.51
CA GLN A 120 -7.52 23.47 31.03
C GLN A 120 -8.40 23.76 32.25
N ALA A 121 -9.67 23.35 32.21
CA ALA A 121 -10.58 23.49 33.35
C ALA A 121 -10.10 22.68 34.57
N GLU A 122 -9.60 21.46 34.36
CA GLU A 122 -9.01 20.66 35.44
C GLU A 122 -7.77 21.31 36.05
N VAL A 123 -6.87 21.84 35.21
CA VAL A 123 -5.67 22.56 35.68
C VAL A 123 -6.05 23.79 36.51
N LEU A 124 -7.06 24.56 36.09
CA LEU A 124 -7.56 25.69 36.88
C LEU A 124 -8.10 25.23 38.23
N ARG A 125 -8.90 24.16 38.27
CA ARG A 125 -9.46 23.60 39.50
C ARG A 125 -8.35 23.08 40.44
N LEU A 126 -7.33 22.44 39.91
CA LEU A 126 -6.16 21.98 40.67
C LEU A 126 -5.39 23.16 41.24
N ASN A 127 -5.16 24.21 40.46
CA ASN A 127 -4.49 25.43 40.92
C ASN A 127 -5.28 26.11 42.05
N GLU A 128 -6.61 26.24 41.93
CA GLU A 128 -7.45 26.76 43.01
C GLU A 128 -7.35 25.91 44.28
N ARG A 129 -7.32 24.58 44.13
CA ARG A 129 -7.20 23.67 45.26
C ARG A 129 -5.84 23.79 45.95
N ILE A 130 -4.77 23.93 45.17
CA ILE A 130 -3.42 24.18 45.67
C ILE A 130 -3.39 25.50 46.43
N GLN A 131 -3.91 26.59 45.87
CA GLN A 131 -3.98 27.88 46.54
C GLN A 131 -4.75 27.83 47.87
N GLN A 132 -5.86 27.08 47.93
CA GLN A 132 -6.60 26.89 49.19
C GLN A 132 -5.76 26.14 50.23
N LEU A 133 -5.01 25.13 49.82
CA LEU A 133 -4.12 24.37 50.70
C LEU A 133 -2.96 25.24 51.17
N GLU A 134 -2.32 26.00 50.27
CA GLU A 134 -1.26 26.96 50.60
C GLU A 134 -1.74 28.01 51.59
N LYS A 135 -2.92 28.59 51.40
CA LYS A 135 -3.53 29.54 52.36
C LYS A 135 -3.76 28.90 53.72
N LYS A 136 -4.29 27.66 53.77
CA LYS A 136 -4.48 26.93 55.03
C LYS A 136 -3.16 26.64 55.73
N HIS A 137 -2.12 26.26 54.98
CA HIS A 137 -0.78 26.05 55.51
C HIS A 137 -0.16 27.35 56.02
N ALA A 138 -0.32 28.47 55.30
CA ALA A 138 0.16 29.78 55.71
C ALA A 138 -0.53 30.28 57.00
N HIS A 139 -1.82 30.00 57.20
CA HIS A 139 -2.52 30.31 58.46
C HIS A 139 -2.09 29.39 59.61
N ALA A 140 -1.70 28.15 59.34
CA ALA A 140 -1.20 27.22 60.36
C ALA A 140 0.27 27.50 60.77
N THR A 141 1.05 28.15 59.90
CA THR A 141 2.45 28.56 60.16
C THR A 141 2.60 30.04 60.53
N ALA A 142 1.53 30.83 60.50
CA ALA A 142 1.56 32.20 60.99
C ALA A 142 1.92 32.21 62.49
N PRO A 143 2.92 32.99 62.93
CA PRO A 143 3.23 33.13 64.35
C PRO A 143 2.02 33.74 65.05
N LEU A 144 1.51 33.06 66.08
CA LEU A 144 0.49 33.63 66.96
C LEU A 144 0.98 35.01 67.46
N PRO A 145 0.12 36.04 67.52
CA PRO A 145 0.48 37.31 68.14
C PRO A 145 0.92 37.03 69.58
N SER A 146 2.16 37.39 69.88
CA SER A 146 2.89 37.11 71.14
C SER A 146 2.32 37.78 72.39
N ASP A 147 1.20 38.49 72.27
CA ASP A 147 0.72 39.39 73.32
C ASP A 147 -0.04 38.68 74.45
N ASN A 148 -0.35 37.39 74.33
CA ASN A 148 -1.05 36.63 75.37
C ASN A 148 -0.42 35.26 75.67
N LEU A 149 0.91 35.19 75.79
CA LEU A 149 1.54 34.02 76.41
C LEU A 149 1.73 34.28 77.90
N LEU A 150 0.75 33.84 78.70
CA LEU A 150 0.91 33.67 80.14
C LEU A 150 2.06 32.69 80.36
N ILE A 151 3.21 33.22 80.76
CA ILE A 151 4.38 32.45 81.18
C ILE A 151 4.00 31.72 82.46
N PHE A 152 3.67 30.43 82.33
CA PHE A 152 3.61 29.51 83.44
C PHE A 152 4.69 28.45 83.31
N ASP A 153 5.56 28.49 84.30
CA ASP A 153 6.46 27.47 84.81
C ASP A 153 7.53 26.87 83.89
N GLN A 154 8.77 27.24 84.24
CA GLN A 154 9.99 26.57 83.83
C GLN A 154 10.06 25.18 84.50
N GLU A 155 9.92 24.10 83.73
CA GLU A 155 10.39 22.78 84.17
C GLU A 155 11.46 22.19 83.22
N LYS A 156 12.49 21.63 83.86
CA LYS A 156 13.86 21.36 83.37
C LYS A 156 13.95 20.42 82.14
N PRO A 157 15.02 20.51 81.32
CA PRO A 157 15.13 19.74 80.08
C PRO A 157 15.35 18.24 80.33
N ARG A 158 14.39 17.40 79.90
CA ARG A 158 14.55 15.94 79.83
C ARG A 158 15.47 15.56 78.65
N LYS A 159 16.47 14.72 78.94
CA LYS A 159 17.52 14.26 78.00
C LYS A 159 16.90 13.55 76.78
N ARG A 160 17.33 13.94 75.57
CA ARG A 160 16.89 13.34 74.29
C ARG A 160 17.50 11.95 74.10
N VAL A 161 16.66 10.91 74.00
CA VAL A 161 17.09 9.57 73.56
C VAL A 161 17.21 9.57 72.03
N ARG A 162 18.40 9.25 71.50
CA ARG A 162 18.64 9.14 70.05
C ARG A 162 17.87 7.92 69.50
N LYS A 163 16.86 8.16 68.66
CA LYS A 163 16.18 7.09 67.91
C LYS A 163 17.12 6.57 66.82
N LYS A 164 17.34 5.25 66.77
CA LYS A 164 18.12 4.57 65.73
C LYS A 164 17.27 4.45 64.45
N ASN A 165 17.90 4.67 63.30
CA ASN A 165 17.28 4.67 61.98
C ASN A 165 16.78 3.26 61.60
N ILE A 166 15.47 3.11 61.42
CA ILE A 166 14.82 1.84 61.01
C ILE A 166 14.86 1.69 59.47
N LEU A 167 15.21 2.74 58.74
CA LEU A 167 15.28 2.74 57.27
C LEU A 167 16.46 1.95 56.69
N THR A 168 17.46 1.55 57.49
CA THR A 168 18.58 0.73 57.02
C THR A 168 18.28 -0.78 56.99
N MET A 169 17.08 -1.22 57.38
CA MET A 169 16.64 -2.63 57.27
C MET A 169 15.83 -2.92 56.00
N LEU A 170 15.34 -1.90 55.29
CA LEU A 170 14.47 -2.08 54.11
C LEU A 170 15.19 -1.90 52.76
N PHE A 171 16.42 -1.37 52.77
CA PHE A 171 17.24 -1.19 51.57
C PHE A 171 18.67 -1.70 51.80
N GLY A 172 18.76 -2.88 52.41
CA GLY A 172 20.00 -3.63 52.59
C GLY A 172 20.02 -4.87 51.71
N PHE A 173 19.86 -4.68 50.39
CA PHE A 173 20.32 -5.52 49.29
C PHE A 173 20.26 -4.70 47.99
#